data_AF-A0A3M3RYG9-F1
#
_entry.id   AF-A0A3M3RYG9-F1
#
_cell.length_a   1.000
_cell.length_b   1.000
_cell.length_c   1.000
_cell.angle_alpha   90.00
_cell.angle_beta   90.00
_cell.angle_gamma   90.00
#
_symmetry.space_group_name_H-M   'P 1'
#
loop_
_entity.id
_entity.type
_entity.pdbx_description
1 polymer ?
#
loop_
_entity_poly.entity_id
_entity_poly.type
_entity_poly.pdbx_seq_one_letter_code
_entity_poly.pdbx_strand_id
1 'polypeptide(L)'
;MYKLLVKIPFFGIVLKIFNSYAYDGDFRADDRFASPYCWLKAYFFPFLFSISMASLMMPSVINQFLPVFMQMAYKVEAVPGDISTSIFPSLLGFGIGVYALVFALEKRLVQDLQETFKKTDSASSGQGSALLLNTEMALPLVVIALTLVVAVLQKALVVSVLLNFLAWFSLWLSIYFTVELINTLFMMGEAHLSQSLKRDN
;
A
#
# COMPACT_ATOMS: atom_id res chain seq x y z
N MET A 1 7.28 24.60 -3.48
CA MET A 1 6.05 23.95 -4.03
C MET A 1 5.54 22.82 -3.15
N TYR A 2 6.37 21.86 -2.71
CA TYR A 2 5.95 20.76 -1.83
C TYR A 2 5.24 21.21 -0.53
N LYS A 3 5.82 22.15 0.23
CA LYS A 3 5.19 22.74 1.44
C LYS A 3 3.85 23.45 1.18
N LEU A 4 3.52 23.74 -0.08
CA LEU A 4 2.28 24.39 -0.51
C LEU A 4 1.23 23.35 -0.90
N LEU A 5 1.65 22.25 -1.53
CA LEU A 5 0.81 21.07 -1.82
C LEU A 5 0.39 20.32 -0.55
N VAL A 6 1.29 20.23 0.45
CA VAL A 6 1.00 19.58 1.74
C VAL A 6 -0.03 20.37 2.58
N LYS A 7 -0.25 21.66 2.28
CA LYS A 7 -1.26 22.49 2.95
C LYS A 7 -2.69 22.24 2.47
N ILE A 8 -2.89 21.51 1.36
CA ILE A 8 -4.22 21.18 0.88
C ILE A 8 -4.79 20.07 1.77
N PRO A 9 -5.96 20.27 2.41
CA PRO A 9 -6.57 19.23 3.25
C PRO A 9 -6.84 17.96 2.43
N PHE A 10 -6.72 16.79 3.07
CA PHE A 10 -6.80 15.45 2.45
C PHE A 10 -5.63 15.13 1.49
N PHE A 11 -5.47 15.87 0.38
CA PHE A 11 -4.43 15.62 -0.61
C PHE A 11 -3.01 15.74 -0.04
N GLY A 12 -2.78 16.73 0.83
CA GLY A 12 -1.49 16.92 1.47
C GLY A 12 -1.09 15.77 2.39
N ILE A 13 -2.07 15.14 3.04
CA ILE A 13 -1.86 13.99 3.94
C ILE A 13 -1.49 12.76 3.11
N VAL A 14 -2.26 12.48 2.06
CA VAL A 14 -1.98 11.38 1.13
C VAL A 14 -0.59 11.55 0.53
N LEU A 15 -0.28 12.73 -0.01
CA LEU A 15 1.02 13.00 -0.61
C LEU A 15 2.17 12.84 0.40
N LYS A 16 1.97 13.27 1.65
CA LYS A 16 2.98 13.12 2.71
C LYS A 16 3.26 11.65 3.00
N ILE A 17 2.22 10.81 3.10
CA ILE A 17 2.36 9.38 3.39
C ILE A 17 3.07 8.66 2.24
N PHE A 18 2.67 8.93 0.99
CA PHE A 18 3.34 8.36 -0.18
C PHE A 18 4.80 8.83 -0.29
N ASN A 19 5.07 10.12 -0.05
CA ASN A 19 6.43 10.66 -0.09
C ASN A 19 7.32 10.09 1.03
N SER A 20 6.75 9.86 2.21
CA SER A 20 7.43 9.17 3.32
C SER A 20 7.81 7.75 2.94
N TYR A 21 6.91 7.03 2.26
CA TYR A 21 7.18 5.66 1.83
C TYR A 21 8.24 5.62 0.74
N ALA A 22 8.18 6.54 -0.23
CA ALA A 22 9.21 6.67 -1.26
C ALA A 22 10.61 6.95 -0.67
N TYR A 23 10.70 7.54 0.53
CA TYR A 23 11.96 7.83 1.22
C TYR A 23 12.40 6.72 2.19
N ASP A 24 11.76 5.55 2.19
CA ASP A 24 12.00 4.48 3.17
C ASP A 24 11.93 5.01 4.63
N GLY A 25 11.04 5.96 4.91
CA GLY A 25 10.88 6.54 6.25
C GLY A 25 12.03 7.45 6.75
N ASP A 26 12.89 7.97 5.86
CA ASP A 26 13.88 9.00 6.20
C ASP A 26 13.18 10.32 6.64
N PHE A 27 13.67 10.95 7.71
CA PHE A 27 13.23 12.27 8.19
C PHE A 27 13.22 13.35 7.10
N ARG A 28 14.03 13.18 6.03
CA ARG A 28 14.06 14.08 4.87
C ARG A 28 12.73 14.15 4.12
N ALA A 29 11.83 13.18 4.30
CA ALA A 29 10.51 13.14 3.67
C ALA A 29 9.55 14.24 4.13
N ASP A 30 9.76 14.82 5.32
CA ASP A 30 8.94 15.90 5.85
C ASP A 30 9.28 17.27 5.23
N ASP A 31 10.53 17.46 4.80
CA ASP A 31 11.01 18.74 4.27
C ASP A 31 11.16 18.76 2.75
N ARG A 32 11.37 17.61 2.09
CA ARG A 32 11.67 17.53 0.65
C ARG A 32 10.86 16.45 -0.05
N PHE A 33 10.60 16.67 -1.34
CA PHE A 33 9.99 15.68 -2.21
C PHE A 33 11.03 14.61 -2.59
N ALA A 34 10.65 13.34 -2.56
CA ALA A 34 11.55 12.25 -2.88
C ALA A 34 12.02 12.32 -4.32
N SER A 35 13.25 11.88 -4.56
CA SER A 35 13.79 11.87 -5.91
C SER A 35 12.93 10.95 -6.80
N PRO A 36 12.78 11.24 -8.10
CA PRO A 36 11.99 10.40 -9.01
C PRO A 36 12.45 8.94 -9.03
N TYR A 37 13.75 8.70 -8.80
CA TYR A 37 14.32 7.37 -8.69
C TYR A 37 13.80 6.59 -7.47
N CYS A 38 13.66 7.27 -6.32
CA CYS A 38 13.10 6.69 -5.10
C CYS A 38 11.63 6.29 -5.29
N TRP A 39 10.84 7.16 -5.92
CA TRP A 39 9.46 6.84 -6.30
C TRP A 39 9.37 5.64 -7.23
N LEU A 40 10.24 5.59 -8.24
CA LEU A 40 10.26 4.45 -9.15
C LEU A 40 10.62 3.17 -8.41
N LYS A 41 11.69 3.16 -7.60
CA LYS A 41 12.09 1.99 -6.83
C LYS A 41 10.96 1.46 -5.93
N ALA A 42 10.26 2.35 -5.24
CA ALA A 42 9.21 1.99 -4.28
C ALA A 42 7.93 1.49 -4.98
N TYR A 43 7.49 2.16 -6.06
CA TYR A 43 6.17 1.90 -6.65
C TYR A 43 6.19 1.06 -7.92
N PHE A 44 7.35 0.82 -8.54
CA PHE A 44 7.42 0.15 -9.84
C PHE A 44 6.81 -1.26 -9.84
N PHE A 45 7.21 -2.13 -8.92
CA PHE A 45 6.67 -3.50 -8.84
C PHE A 45 5.19 -3.54 -8.47
N PRO A 46 4.71 -2.83 -7.43
CA PRO A 46 3.27 -2.78 -7.11
C PRO A 46 2.43 -2.28 -8.28
N PHE A 47 2.88 -1.24 -8.98
CA PHE A 47 2.15 -0.67 -10.12
C PHE A 47 2.15 -1.63 -11.31
N LEU A 48 3.29 -2.22 -11.65
CA LEU A 48 3.40 -3.16 -12.75
C LEU A 48 2.51 -4.40 -12.53
N PHE A 49 2.55 -4.96 -11.32
CA PHE A 49 1.69 -6.07 -10.93
C PHE A 49 0.21 -5.70 -11.06
N SER A 50 -0.17 -4.53 -10.52
CA SER A 50 -1.56 -4.07 -10.52
C SER A 50 -2.07 -3.75 -11.93
N ILE A 51 -1.25 -3.15 -12.79
CA ILE A 51 -1.58 -2.89 -14.20
C ILE A 51 -1.76 -4.20 -14.95
N SER A 52 -0.86 -5.17 -14.74
CA SER A 52 -0.94 -6.48 -15.39
C SER A 52 -2.23 -7.20 -15.00
N MET A 53 -2.54 -7.26 -13.70
CA MET A 53 -3.75 -7.91 -13.21
C MET A 53 -5.04 -7.17 -13.64
N ALA A 54 -5.05 -5.83 -13.61
CA ALA A 54 -6.19 -5.05 -14.06
C ALA A 54 -6.46 -5.24 -15.57
N SER A 55 -5.40 -5.29 -16.37
CA SER A 55 -5.50 -5.56 -17.80
C SER A 55 -6.07 -6.96 -18.03
N LEU A 56 -5.58 -7.97 -17.29
CA LEU A 56 -6.09 -9.35 -17.36
C LEU A 56 -7.57 -9.43 -16.99
N MET A 57 -8.06 -8.61 -16.05
CA MET A 57 -9.49 -8.55 -15.71
C MET A 57 -10.34 -7.81 -16.75
N MET A 58 -9.73 -7.23 -17.79
CA MET A 58 -10.41 -6.52 -18.89
C MET A 58 -10.01 -7.08 -20.26
N PRO A 59 -10.39 -8.33 -20.58
CA PRO A 59 -10.02 -8.99 -21.84
C PRO A 59 -10.54 -8.23 -23.07
N SER A 60 -11.66 -7.51 -22.96
CA SER A 60 -12.20 -6.67 -24.04
C SER A 60 -11.24 -5.55 -24.46
N VAL A 61 -10.46 -4.99 -23.53
CA VAL A 61 -9.46 -3.95 -23.82
C VAL A 61 -8.22 -4.60 -24.44
N ILE A 62 -7.75 -5.73 -23.89
CA ILE A 62 -6.57 -6.42 -24.44
C ILE A 62 -6.85 -6.96 -25.85
N ASN A 63 -8.04 -7.51 -26.09
CA ASN A 63 -8.43 -8.06 -27.39
C ASN A 63 -8.51 -7.00 -28.51
N GLN A 64 -8.55 -5.70 -28.19
CA GLN A 64 -8.41 -4.62 -29.19
C GLN A 64 -6.97 -4.48 -29.71
N PHE A 65 -5.97 -4.84 -28.89
CA PHE A 65 -4.56 -4.74 -29.24
C PHE A 65 -3.96 -6.07 -29.71
N LEU A 66 -4.63 -7.20 -29.44
CA LEU A 66 -4.19 -8.52 -29.88
C LEU A 66 -4.72 -8.86 -31.29
N PRO A 67 -3.91 -9.55 -32.11
CA PRO A 67 -4.39 -10.09 -33.37
C PRO A 67 -5.45 -11.17 -33.14
N VAL A 68 -6.36 -11.32 -34.12
CA VAL A 68 -7.59 -12.15 -34.03
C VAL A 68 -7.35 -13.59 -33.57
N PHE A 69 -6.17 -14.17 -33.84
CA PHE A 69 -5.82 -15.54 -33.49
C PHE A 69 -5.45 -15.76 -32.00
N MET A 70 -5.20 -14.70 -31.23
CA MET A 70 -4.79 -14.74 -29.81
C MET A 70 -5.83 -14.12 -28.87
N GLN A 71 -7.06 -13.92 -29.33
CA GLN A 71 -8.10 -13.29 -28.51
C GLN A 71 -8.46 -14.14 -27.29
N MET A 72 -8.54 -13.49 -26.14
CA MET A 72 -8.96 -14.11 -24.90
C MET A 72 -10.48 -14.23 -24.88
N ALA A 73 -10.99 -15.47 -24.84
CA ALA A 73 -12.41 -15.78 -24.94
C ALA A 73 -13.16 -15.79 -23.59
N TYR A 74 -12.52 -15.42 -22.48
CA TYR A 74 -13.19 -15.38 -21.17
C TYR A 74 -13.91 -14.06 -20.95
N LYS A 75 -15.02 -14.14 -20.21
CA LYS A 75 -15.82 -12.98 -19.80
C LYS A 75 -15.69 -12.82 -18.29
N VAL A 76 -15.31 -11.62 -17.87
CA VAL A 76 -15.30 -11.24 -16.45
C VAL A 76 -16.66 -10.63 -16.12
N GLU A 77 -17.48 -11.37 -15.39
CA GLU A 77 -18.82 -10.90 -14.96
C GLU A 77 -18.75 -10.11 -13.65
N ALA A 78 -17.63 -10.18 -12.93
CA ALA A 78 -17.47 -9.51 -11.67
C ALA A 78 -17.24 -8.00 -11.83
N VAL A 79 -17.90 -7.21 -10.99
CA VAL A 79 -17.74 -5.76 -10.95
C VAL A 79 -16.72 -5.40 -9.86
N PRO A 80 -15.60 -4.72 -10.20
CA PRO A 80 -14.53 -4.44 -9.23
C PRO A 80 -15.01 -3.57 -8.06
N GLY A 81 -15.98 -2.68 -8.29
CA GLY A 81 -16.57 -1.85 -7.24
C GLY A 81 -17.30 -2.65 -6.16
N ASP A 82 -18.02 -3.71 -6.54
CA ASP A 82 -18.74 -4.55 -5.59
C ASP A 82 -17.79 -5.45 -4.78
N ILE A 83 -16.73 -5.96 -5.42
CA ILE A 83 -15.67 -6.70 -4.70
C ILE A 83 -14.95 -5.77 -3.72
N SER A 84 -14.59 -4.58 -4.17
CA SER A 84 -13.86 -3.61 -3.35
C SER A 84 -14.68 -3.16 -2.13
N THR A 85 -15.96 -2.83 -2.33
CA THR A 85 -16.83 -2.36 -1.25
C THR A 85 -17.23 -3.46 -0.26
N SER A 86 -17.12 -4.73 -0.62
CA SER A 86 -17.41 -5.85 0.29
C SER A 86 -16.20 -6.26 1.13
N ILE A 87 -14.99 -6.26 0.56
CA ILE A 87 -13.78 -6.77 1.25
C ILE A 87 -13.07 -5.65 2.02
N PHE A 88 -12.89 -4.48 1.40
CA PHE A 88 -11.97 -3.47 1.92
C PHE A 88 -12.40 -2.75 3.19
N PRO A 89 -13.68 -2.52 3.51
CA PRO A 89 -14.05 -1.95 4.81
C PRO A 89 -13.56 -2.80 5.99
N SER A 90 -13.65 -4.13 5.87
CA SER A 90 -13.17 -5.08 6.87
C SER A 90 -11.64 -5.06 6.97
N LEU A 91 -10.92 -5.02 5.84
CA LEU A 91 -9.46 -4.92 5.84
C LEU A 91 -8.94 -3.58 6.38
N LEU A 92 -9.64 -2.49 6.08
CA LEU A 92 -9.34 -1.17 6.64
C LEU A 92 -9.56 -1.16 8.16
N GLY A 93 -10.66 -1.75 8.64
CA GLY A 93 -10.92 -1.93 10.07
C GLY A 93 -9.85 -2.79 10.76
N PHE A 94 -9.42 -3.88 10.11
CA PHE A 94 -8.32 -4.72 10.59
C PHE A 94 -7.01 -3.92 10.69
N GLY A 95 -6.62 -3.21 9.63
CA GLY A 95 -5.38 -2.43 9.62
C GLY A 95 -5.38 -1.33 10.69
N ILE A 96 -6.51 -0.64 10.90
CA ILE A 96 -6.67 0.35 11.99
C ILE A 96 -6.55 -0.34 13.35
N GLY A 97 -7.19 -1.50 13.54
CA GLY A 97 -7.13 -2.25 14.79
C GLY A 97 -5.71 -2.68 15.15
N VAL A 98 -4.96 -3.20 14.18
CA VAL A 98 -3.55 -3.57 14.38
C VAL A 98 -2.70 -2.34 14.66
N TYR A 99 -2.89 -1.25 13.90
CA TYR A 99 -2.19 0.00 14.12
C TYR A 99 -2.41 0.52 15.55
N ALA A 100 -3.65 0.54 16.02
CA ALA A 100 -3.97 0.93 17.40
C ALA A 100 -3.31 0.01 18.43
N LEU A 101 -3.27 -1.30 18.19
CA LEU A 101 -2.61 -2.27 19.08
C LEU A 101 -1.11 -2.00 19.20
N VAL A 102 -0.43 -1.73 18.09
CA VAL A 102 1.02 -1.42 18.06
C VAL A 102 1.33 -0.18 18.89
N PHE A 103 0.49 0.86 18.83
CA PHE A 103 0.64 2.06 19.65
C PHE A 103 0.21 1.89 21.11
N ALA A 104 -0.72 0.98 21.39
CA ALA A 104 -1.15 0.64 22.74
C ALA A 104 -0.10 -0.20 23.50
N LEU A 105 0.75 -0.94 22.77
CA LEU A 105 1.85 -1.71 23.34
C LEU A 105 2.96 -0.79 23.88
N GLU A 106 3.57 -1.17 25.01
CA GLU A 106 4.52 -0.34 25.77
C GLU A 106 5.66 0.24 24.91
N LYS A 107 6.17 1.43 25.30
CA LYS A 107 7.30 2.13 24.64
C LYS A 107 8.50 1.24 24.33
N ARG A 108 8.71 0.18 25.13
CA ARG A 108 9.77 -0.81 24.95
C ARG A 108 9.60 -1.65 23.69
N LEU A 109 8.36 -1.99 23.33
CA LEU A 109 8.02 -2.71 22.11
C LEU A 109 8.34 -1.86 20.87
N VAL A 110 8.00 -0.57 20.89
CA VAL A 110 8.40 0.38 19.83
C VAL A 110 9.92 0.51 19.71
N GLN A 111 10.67 0.43 20.81
CA GLN A 111 12.14 0.44 20.80
C GLN A 111 12.74 -0.87 20.27
N ASP A 112 12.23 -2.03 20.68
CA ASP A 112 12.69 -3.34 20.22
C ASP A 112 12.37 -3.57 18.72
N LEU A 113 11.24 -3.00 18.26
CA LEU A 113 10.89 -2.89 16.85
C LEU A 113 11.93 -2.07 16.07
N GLN A 114 12.35 -0.93 16.62
CA GLN A 114 13.37 -0.09 15.99
C GLN A 114 14.73 -0.80 15.84
N GLU A 115 15.10 -1.63 16.81
CA GLU A 115 16.37 -2.35 16.79
C GLU A 115 16.39 -3.50 15.78
N THR A 116 15.24 -4.12 15.50
CA THR A 116 15.18 -5.26 14.56
C THR A 116 15.29 -4.81 13.11
N PHE A 117 14.58 -3.75 12.72
CA PHE A 117 14.74 -3.16 11.37
C PHE A 117 16.17 -2.68 11.12
N LYS A 118 16.84 -2.12 12.14
CA LYS A 118 18.27 -1.78 12.04
C LYS A 118 19.17 -3.00 11.74
N LYS A 119 18.82 -4.20 12.22
CA LYS A 119 19.60 -5.42 11.97
C LYS A 119 19.36 -6.00 10.59
N THR A 120 18.12 -5.96 10.09
CA THR A 120 17.77 -6.42 8.73
C THR A 120 18.30 -5.47 7.64
N ASP A 121 18.32 -4.16 7.87
CA ASP A 121 18.78 -3.13 6.91
C ASP A 121 20.26 -2.73 7.04
N SER A 122 21.11 -3.62 7.57
CA SER A 122 22.56 -3.36 7.73
C SER A 122 23.33 -3.13 6.41
N ALA A 123 22.65 -3.03 5.27
CA ALA A 123 23.23 -2.70 3.96
C ALA A 123 22.93 -1.27 3.45
N SER A 124 22.03 -0.47 4.06
CA SER A 124 21.87 0.93 3.66
C SER A 124 21.23 1.84 4.72
N SER A 125 22.05 2.77 5.23
CA SER A 125 21.69 4.01 5.94
C SER A 125 20.73 3.88 7.13
N GLY A 126 21.31 3.79 8.33
CA GLY A 126 20.58 3.94 9.58
C GLY A 126 19.99 5.34 9.80
N GLN A 127 18.92 5.35 10.60
CA GLN A 127 18.06 6.48 11.04
C GLN A 127 16.77 6.66 10.23
N GLY A 128 15.75 5.87 10.62
CA GLY A 128 14.38 5.99 10.09
C GLY A 128 13.38 4.95 10.64
N SER A 129 13.83 3.90 11.32
CA SER A 129 13.04 2.68 11.57
C SER A 129 11.61 2.85 12.14
N ALA A 130 11.34 3.75 13.10
CA ALA A 130 9.96 3.93 13.58
C ALA A 130 9.08 4.76 12.63
N LEU A 131 9.68 5.71 11.90
CA LEU A 131 8.96 6.44 10.86
C LEU A 131 8.71 5.55 9.65
N LEU A 132 9.66 4.69 9.31
CA LEU A 132 9.55 3.65 8.30
C LEU A 132 8.41 2.70 8.65
N LEU A 133 8.39 2.16 9.87
CA LEU A 133 7.32 1.29 10.36
C LEU A 133 5.94 1.94 10.31
N ASN A 134 5.83 3.18 10.80
CA ASN A 134 4.59 3.94 10.76
C ASN A 134 4.11 4.15 9.31
N THR A 135 5.05 4.37 8.41
CA THR A 135 4.79 4.62 6.99
C THR A 135 4.39 3.34 6.24
N GLU A 136 5.07 2.21 6.51
CA GLU A 136 4.73 0.89 5.97
C GLU A 136 3.35 0.42 6.40
N MET A 137 2.88 0.82 7.60
CA MET A 137 1.52 0.53 8.04
C MET A 137 0.48 1.52 7.52
N ALA A 138 0.82 2.81 7.44
CA ALA A 138 -0.11 3.85 7.01
C ALA A 138 -0.40 3.81 5.49
N LEU A 139 0.59 3.44 4.67
CA LEU A 139 0.41 3.42 3.22
C LEU A 139 -0.69 2.44 2.76
N PRO A 140 -0.70 1.15 3.18
CA PRO A 140 -1.78 0.22 2.83
C PRO A 140 -3.16 0.75 3.20
N LEU A 141 -3.30 1.37 4.38
CA LEU A 141 -4.56 1.96 4.83
C LEU A 141 -5.03 3.10 3.93
N VAL A 142 -4.13 4.00 3.55
CA VAL A 142 -4.45 5.10 2.62
C VAL A 142 -4.82 4.56 1.24
N VAL A 143 -4.08 3.57 0.73
CA VAL A 143 -4.37 2.95 -0.57
C VAL A 143 -5.75 2.29 -0.54
N ILE A 144 -6.09 1.55 0.52
CA ILE A 144 -7.43 0.96 0.71
C ILE A 144 -8.52 2.05 0.75
N ALA A 145 -8.31 3.15 1.48
CA ALA A 145 -9.26 4.24 1.55
C ALA A 145 -9.49 4.90 0.18
N LEU A 146 -8.42 5.13 -0.60
CA LEU A 146 -8.51 5.64 -1.97
C LEU A 146 -9.24 4.66 -2.88
N THR A 147 -8.98 3.36 -2.76
CA THR A 147 -9.67 2.31 -3.51
C THR A 147 -11.16 2.30 -3.22
N LEU A 148 -11.57 2.52 -1.96
CA LEU A 148 -12.99 2.65 -1.62
C LEU A 148 -13.63 3.87 -2.29
N VAL A 149 -12.94 5.01 -2.35
CA VAL A 149 -13.44 6.20 -3.08
C VAL A 149 -13.63 5.87 -4.56
N VAL A 150 -12.64 5.24 -5.20
CA VAL A 150 -12.74 4.81 -6.60
C VAL A 150 -13.88 3.82 -6.81
N ALA A 151 -14.03 2.84 -5.90
CA ALA A 151 -15.07 1.81 -5.99
C ALA A 151 -16.48 2.40 -5.86
N VAL A 152 -16.67 3.36 -4.94
CA VAL A 152 -17.94 4.09 -4.80
C VAL A 152 -18.23 4.92 -6.05
N LEU A 153 -17.23 5.61 -6.60
CA LEU A 153 -17.37 6.35 -7.85
C LEU A 153 -17.71 5.42 -9.02
N GLN A 154 -17.09 4.24 -9.11
CA GLN A 154 -17.37 3.24 -10.14
C GLN A 154 -18.82 2.73 -10.03
N LYS A 155 -19.30 2.51 -8.80
CA LYS A 155 -20.69 2.11 -8.55
C LYS A 155 -21.70 3.23 -8.89
N ALA A 156 -21.31 4.49 -8.69
CA ALA A 156 -22.16 5.64 -8.99
C ALA A 156 -22.17 6.03 -10.49
N LEU A 157 -21.03 5.88 -11.19
CA LEU A 157 -20.79 6.39 -12.55
C LEU A 157 -20.54 5.27 -13.56
N VAL A 158 -21.27 4.15 -13.44
CA VAL A 158 -21.17 2.80 -14.09
C VAL A 158 -20.67 2.73 -15.56
N VAL A 159 -20.65 3.84 -16.31
CA VAL A 159 -20.53 3.90 -17.76
C VAL A 159 -19.09 3.98 -18.28
N SER A 160 -18.10 4.46 -17.51
CA SER A 160 -16.76 4.72 -18.08
C SER A 160 -15.78 3.55 -17.99
N VAL A 161 -15.24 3.12 -19.15
CA VAL A 161 -14.19 2.08 -19.28
C VAL A 161 -12.95 2.42 -18.44
N LEU A 162 -12.55 3.70 -18.44
CA LEU A 162 -11.40 4.19 -17.69
C LEU A 162 -11.60 4.02 -16.17
N LEU A 163 -12.80 4.29 -15.66
CA LEU A 163 -13.11 4.12 -14.24
C LEU A 163 -13.18 2.63 -13.86
N ASN A 164 -13.64 1.77 -14.77
CA ASN A 164 -13.62 0.32 -14.56
C ASN A 164 -12.18 -0.21 -14.49
N PHE A 165 -11.31 0.25 -15.38
CA PHE A 165 -9.88 -0.07 -15.34
C PHE A 165 -9.23 0.45 -14.05
N LEU A 166 -9.52 1.70 -13.68
CA LEU A 166 -8.97 2.32 -12.48
C LEU A 166 -9.46 1.62 -11.20
N ALA A 167 -10.69 1.12 -11.17
CA ALA A 167 -11.21 0.30 -10.09
C ALA A 167 -10.51 -1.05 -9.98
N TRP A 168 -10.29 -1.76 -11.10
CA TRP A 168 -9.51 -3.00 -11.10
C TRP A 168 -8.06 -2.77 -10.67
N PHE A 169 -7.43 -1.72 -11.19
CA PHE A 169 -6.07 -1.33 -10.83
C PHE A 169 -5.98 -1.03 -9.33
N SER A 170 -6.88 -0.20 -8.80
CA SER A 170 -6.90 0.17 -7.39
C SER A 170 -7.17 -1.03 -6.48
N LEU A 171 -8.04 -1.95 -6.90
CA LEU A 171 -8.31 -3.20 -6.19
C LEU A 171 -7.03 -4.03 -6.04
N TRP A 172 -6.32 -4.31 -7.14
CA TRP A 172 -5.09 -5.11 -7.10
C TRP A 172 -3.96 -4.41 -6.35
N LEU A 173 -3.87 -3.08 -6.48
CA LEU A 173 -2.91 -2.27 -5.74
C LEU A 173 -3.17 -2.37 -4.22
N SER A 174 -4.43 -2.27 -3.80
CA SER A 174 -4.80 -2.47 -2.39
C SER A 174 -4.50 -3.87 -1.88
N ILE A 175 -4.73 -4.91 -2.68
CA ILE A 175 -4.38 -6.29 -2.29
C ILE A 175 -2.86 -6.41 -2.09
N TYR A 176 -2.06 -5.90 -3.03
CA TYR A 176 -0.60 -5.93 -2.93
C TYR A 176 -0.12 -5.31 -1.63
N PHE A 177 -0.54 -4.07 -1.34
CA PHE A 177 -0.13 -3.38 -0.11
C PHE A 177 -0.71 -4.00 1.16
N THR A 178 -1.85 -4.70 1.08
CA THR A 178 -2.38 -5.46 2.23
C THR A 178 -1.50 -6.66 2.54
N VAL A 179 -1.00 -7.38 1.52
CA VAL A 179 -0.05 -8.48 1.73
C VAL A 179 1.26 -7.96 2.32
N GLU A 180 1.72 -6.80 1.84
CA GLU A 180 2.90 -6.14 2.41
C GLU A 180 2.71 -5.77 3.89
N LEU A 181 1.56 -5.21 4.25
CA LEU A 181 1.17 -4.96 5.65
C LEU A 181 1.26 -6.24 6.49
N ILE A 182 0.66 -7.33 6.01
CA ILE A 182 0.66 -8.63 6.71
C ILE A 182 2.09 -9.14 6.89
N ASN A 183 2.93 -9.02 5.86
CA ASN A 183 4.32 -9.43 5.92
C ASN A 183 5.11 -8.60 6.95
N THR A 184 4.96 -7.28 6.94
CA THR A 184 5.58 -6.40 7.95
C THR A 184 5.14 -6.81 9.36
N LEU A 185 3.85 -7.04 9.59
CA LEU A 185 3.32 -7.47 10.88
C LEU A 185 3.82 -8.85 11.31
N PHE A 186 3.93 -9.80 10.38
CA PHE A 186 4.45 -11.12 10.64
C PHE A 186 5.92 -11.06 11.09
N MET A 187 6.75 -10.33 10.34
CA MET A 187 8.16 -10.13 10.67
C MET A 187 8.34 -9.47 12.05
N MET A 188 7.46 -8.51 12.40
CA MET A 188 7.44 -7.91 13.73
C MET A 188 7.10 -8.91 14.83
N GLY A 189 6.06 -9.73 14.62
CA GLY A 189 5.64 -10.75 15.57
C GLY A 189 6.74 -11.78 15.80
N GLU A 190 7.39 -12.25 14.73
CA GLU A 190 8.50 -13.21 14.80
C GLU A 190 9.70 -12.62 15.55
N ALA A 191 10.06 -11.37 15.25
CA ALA A 191 11.13 -10.66 15.94
C ALA A 191 10.88 -10.60 17.45
N HIS A 192 9.66 -10.23 17.85
CA HIS A 192 9.28 -10.13 19.26
C HIS A 192 9.35 -11.49 19.98
N LEU A 193 8.76 -12.53 19.38
CA LEU A 193 8.79 -13.90 19.94
C LEU A 193 10.22 -14.44 20.06
N SER A 194 11.07 -14.16 19.09
CA SER A 194 12.47 -14.60 19.13
C SER A 194 13.26 -13.92 20.25
N GLN A 195 12.94 -12.66 20.56
CA GLN A 195 13.59 -11.91 21.65
C GLN A 195 13.06 -12.33 23.02
N SER A 196 11.76 -12.60 23.16
CA SER A 196 11.20 -13.10 24.42
C SER A 196 11.80 -14.47 24.78
N LEU A 197 11.92 -15.38 23.82
CA LEU A 197 12.53 -16.70 24.01
C LEU A 197 14.04 -16.64 24.35
N LYS A 198 14.76 -15.62 23.86
CA LYS A 198 16.17 -15.40 24.23
C LYS A 198 16.35 -14.79 25.61
N ARG A 199 15.32 -14.14 26.16
CA ARG A 199 15.38 -13.50 27.48
C ARG A 199 15.03 -14.46 28.62
N ASP A 200 14.32 -15.53 28.30
CA ASP A 200 13.92 -16.58 29.24
C ASP A 200 14.94 -17.74 29.33
N ASN A 201 16.01 -17.70 28.52
CA ASN A 201 17.20 -18.57 28.62
C ASN A 201 18.40 -17.79 29.16
#